data_AF-A0A5E4G4X5-F1
#
_entry.id   AF-A0A5E4G4X5-F1
#
_cell.length_a   1.000
_cell.length_b   1.000
_cell.length_c   1.000
_cell.angle_alpha   90.00
_cell.angle_beta   90.00
_cell.angle_gamma   90.00
#
_symmetry.space_group_name_H-M   'P 1'
#
loop_
_entity.id
_entity.type
_entity.pdbx_description
1 polymer ?
#
loop_
_entity_poly.entity_id
_entity_poly.type
_entity_poly.pdbx_seq_one_letter_code
_entity_poly.pdbx_strand_id
1 'polypeptide(L)'
;MAFQLPRFFALKSKKNEKHLQYIHQDIEKLHGILQFSGDNVVSPYAQFQMVAATSCNRRLVHIRSCYNNKYLARADKDHWWIVAGADEPQEDQSLWSCTLYEPQLVQPQADNNGSIPLIRLRHVQLGHYLKLLSANDFQACLFAHQATPDTQKFDVFTVKELVLSRTISDLNFRLAHARIYNHNIDLLVATGEAENCTLQPANALILLSYIDTK
;
A
#
# COMPACT_ATOMS: atom_id res chain seq x y z
N MET A 1 9.26 23.22 -2.60
CA MET A 1 8.26 22.47 -1.82
C MET A 1 8.90 21.16 -1.38
N ALA A 2 8.80 20.80 -0.10
CA ALA A 2 9.33 19.52 0.38
C ALA A 2 8.34 18.40 0.00
N PHE A 3 8.82 17.34 -0.64
CA PHE A 3 7.99 16.17 -0.93
C PHE A 3 7.77 15.38 0.35
N GLN A 4 6.51 15.07 0.65
CA GLN A 4 6.15 14.27 1.82
C GLN A 4 5.78 12.86 1.35
N LEU A 5 6.45 11.86 1.92
CA LEU A 5 6.14 10.47 1.65
C LEU A 5 4.76 10.11 2.22
N PRO A 6 3.93 9.32 1.51
CA PRO A 6 2.70 8.78 2.08
C PRO A 6 3.00 7.91 3.31
N ARG A 7 2.04 7.84 4.25
CA ARG A 7 2.21 7.04 5.48
C ARG A 7 2.41 5.56 5.19
N PHE A 8 1.69 5.02 4.22
CA PHE A 8 1.86 3.67 3.73
C PHE A 8 2.06 3.72 2.21
N PHE A 9 3.08 3.04 1.73
CA PHE A 9 3.46 3.13 0.33
C PHE A 9 4.15 1.85 -0.15
N ALA A 10 4.10 1.65 -1.46
CA ALA A 10 4.96 0.71 -2.16
C ALA A 10 5.98 1.50 -2.98
N LEU A 11 7.23 1.06 -2.94
CA LEU A 11 8.32 1.63 -3.73
C LEU A 11 8.50 0.82 -5.01
N LYS A 12 8.63 1.47 -6.16
CA LYS A 12 8.88 0.81 -7.44
C LYS A 12 10.10 1.43 -8.12
N SER A 13 11.01 0.60 -8.62
CA SER A 13 12.17 1.08 -9.35
C SER A 13 11.79 1.47 -10.77
N LYS A 14 12.26 2.65 -11.22
CA LYS A 14 12.11 3.09 -12.61
C LYS A 14 12.93 2.23 -13.58
N LYS A 15 13.93 1.50 -13.09
CA LYS A 15 14.87 0.80 -13.97
C LYS A 15 14.35 -0.55 -14.43
N ASN A 16 13.78 -1.34 -13.52
CA ASN A 16 13.26 -2.68 -13.82
C ASN A 16 11.73 -2.76 -13.75
N GLU A 17 11.07 -1.66 -13.41
CA GLU A 17 9.61 -1.57 -13.26
C GLU A 17 9.02 -2.59 -12.26
N LYS A 18 9.82 -3.06 -11.30
CA LYS A 18 9.38 -3.94 -10.22
C LYS A 18 9.24 -3.19 -8.90
N HIS A 19 8.38 -3.71 -8.04
CA HIS A 19 8.20 -3.24 -6.68
C HIS A 19 9.28 -3.80 -5.76
N LEU A 20 9.72 -2.98 -4.82
CA LEU A 20 10.57 -3.40 -3.72
C LEU A 20 9.76 -4.35 -2.84
N GLN A 21 10.30 -5.52 -2.55
CA GLN A 21 9.68 -6.51 -1.69
C GLN A 21 10.69 -7.13 -0.73
N TYR A 22 10.21 -7.49 0.45
CA TYR A 22 10.94 -8.33 1.39
C TYR A 22 11.08 -9.75 0.83
N ILE A 23 12.29 -10.32 0.89
CA ILE A 23 12.53 -11.72 0.53
C ILE A 23 12.89 -12.55 1.76
N HIS A 24 12.39 -13.78 1.81
CA HIS A 24 12.70 -14.75 2.88
C HIS A 24 14.03 -15.47 2.66
N GLN A 25 14.61 -15.35 1.48
CA GLN A 25 15.88 -15.98 1.17
C GLN A 25 17.00 -15.23 1.88
N ASP A 26 17.82 -15.98 2.62
CA ASP A 26 19.04 -15.46 3.20
C ASP A 26 20.15 -15.54 2.16
N ILE A 27 20.81 -14.41 1.92
CA ILE A 27 21.93 -14.32 0.98
C ILE A 27 23.16 -13.93 1.79
N GLU A 28 24.24 -14.71 1.67
CA GLU A 28 25.49 -14.48 2.40
C GLU A 28 25.29 -14.30 3.93
N LYS A 29 24.33 -15.02 4.53
CA LYS A 29 23.91 -14.95 5.96
C LYS A 29 23.20 -13.65 6.37
N LEU A 30 22.87 -12.77 5.41
CA LEU A 30 22.04 -11.61 5.67
C LEU A 30 20.56 -11.99 5.60
N HIS A 31 19.84 -11.63 6.66
CA HIS A 31 18.39 -11.77 6.75
C HIS A 31 17.70 -10.43 6.44
N GLY A 32 16.48 -10.51 5.92
CA GLY A 32 15.64 -9.33 5.73
C GLY A 32 15.99 -8.47 4.52
N ILE A 33 16.47 -9.13 3.46
CA ILE A 33 16.88 -8.47 2.22
C ILE A 33 15.67 -7.87 1.51
N LEU A 34 15.90 -6.72 0.88
CA LEU A 34 14.90 -6.00 0.11
C LEU A 34 15.28 -6.04 -1.37
N GLN A 35 14.42 -6.66 -2.18
CA GLN A 35 14.66 -6.92 -3.60
C GLN A 35 13.59 -6.28 -4.48
N PHE A 36 13.99 -5.70 -5.62
CA PHE A 36 13.05 -5.22 -6.64
C PHE A 36 12.60 -6.37 -7.55
N SER A 37 11.76 -7.26 -7.02
CA SER A 37 11.23 -8.42 -7.76
C SER A 37 9.70 -8.52 -7.72
N GLY A 38 9.01 -7.62 -7.02
CA GLY A 38 7.56 -7.67 -6.88
C GLY A 38 6.81 -7.21 -8.15
N ASP A 39 5.93 -8.05 -8.67
CA ASP A 39 5.05 -7.72 -9.80
C ASP A 39 3.77 -6.99 -9.39
N ASN A 40 3.30 -7.22 -8.16
CA ASN A 40 2.03 -6.68 -7.69
C ASN A 40 2.19 -5.98 -6.33
N VAL A 41 1.60 -4.79 -6.24
CA VAL A 41 1.58 -3.89 -5.07
C VAL A 41 0.75 -4.46 -3.92
N VAL A 42 -0.18 -5.38 -4.22
CA VAL A 42 -1.06 -6.01 -3.23
C VAL A 42 -0.30 -6.96 -2.30
N SER A 43 0.92 -7.37 -2.67
CA SER A 43 1.74 -8.24 -1.84
C SER A 43 2.05 -7.59 -0.48
N PRO A 44 1.82 -8.28 0.66
CA PRO A 44 2.15 -7.74 1.99
C PRO A 44 3.65 -7.47 2.16
N TYR A 45 4.49 -8.17 1.40
CA TYR A 45 5.95 -8.01 1.41
C TYR A 45 6.44 -6.73 0.72
N ALA A 46 5.60 -6.11 -0.11
CA ALA A 46 5.92 -4.89 -0.86
C ALA A 46 5.40 -3.61 -0.19
N GLN A 47 4.88 -3.73 1.04
CA GLN A 47 4.29 -2.62 1.78
C GLN A 47 5.28 -2.06 2.80
N PHE A 48 5.46 -0.75 2.75
CA PHE A 48 6.32 -0.01 3.66
C PHE A 48 5.54 1.10 4.35
N GLN A 49 5.92 1.37 5.58
CA GLN A 49 5.38 2.45 6.39
C GLN A 49 6.43 3.53 6.56
N MET A 50 6.03 4.77 6.30
CA MET A 50 6.78 5.95 6.70
C MET A 50 6.47 6.27 8.16
N VAL A 51 7.51 6.43 8.96
CA VAL A 51 7.44 6.90 10.34
C VAL A 51 8.24 8.20 10.42
N ALA A 52 7.63 9.28 10.88
CA ALA A 52 8.33 10.56 11.01
C ALA A 52 9.44 10.46 12.07
N ALA A 53 10.59 11.10 11.80
CA ALA A 53 11.64 11.24 12.81
C ALA A 53 11.17 12.12 13.98
N THR A 54 11.64 11.82 15.17
CA THR A 54 11.37 12.56 16.42
C THR A 54 12.15 13.87 16.44
N SER A 55 13.35 13.88 15.88
CA SER A 55 14.15 15.09 15.68
C SER A 55 13.37 16.12 14.87
N CYS A 56 13.52 17.41 15.22
CA CYS A 56 12.76 18.55 14.67
C CYS A 56 12.87 18.76 13.15
N ASN A 57 13.59 17.90 12.44
CA ASN A 57 13.74 17.91 10.99
C ASN A 57 12.56 17.16 10.35
N ARG A 58 11.47 17.87 10.07
CA ARG A 58 10.27 17.38 9.34
C ARG A 58 10.55 16.75 7.95
N ARG A 59 11.81 16.76 7.49
CA ARG A 59 12.25 16.21 6.20
C ARG A 59 12.80 14.79 6.33
N LEU A 60 13.23 14.37 7.51
CA LEU A 60 13.81 13.05 7.72
C LEU A 60 12.73 12.07 8.15
N VAL A 61 12.80 10.86 7.61
CA VAL A 61 11.84 9.80 7.88
C VAL A 61 12.55 8.50 8.17
N HIS A 62 11.92 7.67 8.98
CA HIS A 62 12.21 6.26 9.07
C HIS A 62 11.30 5.50 8.12
N ILE A 63 11.83 4.42 7.54
CA ILE A 63 11.06 3.52 6.70
C ILE A 63 11.04 2.17 7.40
N ARG A 64 9.84 1.60 7.56
CA ARG A 64 9.60 0.34 8.24
C ARG A 64 8.90 -0.62 7.30
N SER A 65 9.35 -1.87 7.22
CA SER A 65 8.61 -2.89 6.48
C SER A 65 7.33 -3.25 7.24
N CYS A 66 6.19 -3.27 6.56
CA CYS A 66 4.93 -3.70 7.17
C CYS A 66 4.90 -5.21 7.43
N TYR A 67 5.75 -5.99 6.77
CA TYR A 67 5.76 -7.44 6.89
C TYR A 67 6.36 -7.91 8.22
N ASN A 68 7.62 -7.56 8.48
CA ASN A 68 8.34 -8.00 9.68
C ASN A 68 8.37 -6.94 10.79
N ASN A 69 7.73 -5.80 10.57
CA ASN A 69 7.66 -4.66 11.48
C ASN A 69 9.02 -4.00 11.80
N LYS A 70 10.09 -4.31 11.05
CA LYS A 70 11.44 -3.80 11.26
C LYS A 70 11.76 -2.58 10.39
N TYR A 71 12.65 -1.74 10.89
CA TYR A 71 13.15 -0.55 10.21
C TYR A 71 14.24 -0.90 9.20
N LEU A 72 14.27 -0.12 8.12
CA LEU A 72 15.31 -0.19 7.10
C LEU A 72 16.60 0.39 7.66
N ALA A 73 17.62 -0.44 7.75
CA ALA A 73 18.95 -0.06 8.20
C ALA A 73 19.99 -0.69 7.29
N ARG A 74 21.23 -0.27 7.44
CA ARG A 74 22.36 -1.01 6.87
C ARG A 74 22.43 -2.40 7.50
N ALA A 75 22.80 -3.39 6.69
CA ALA A 75 22.97 -4.76 7.14
C ALA A 75 24.02 -4.89 8.25
N ASP A 76 25.15 -4.20 8.09
CA ASP A 76 26.22 -4.13 9.07
C ASP A 76 27.11 -2.87 8.87
N LYS A 77 28.17 -2.78 9.67
CA LYS A 77 29.11 -1.66 9.69
C LYS A 77 29.97 -1.56 8.43
N ASP A 78 30.20 -2.67 7.73
CA ASP A 78 31.16 -2.77 6.63
C ASP A 78 30.48 -2.83 5.26
N HIS A 79 29.20 -3.21 5.21
CA HIS A 79 28.38 -3.29 4.01
C HIS A 79 27.36 -2.15 3.93
N TRP A 80 27.02 -1.78 2.69
CA TRP A 80 26.05 -0.73 2.38
C TRP A 80 24.73 -1.28 1.82
N TRP A 81 24.51 -2.59 1.95
CA TRP A 81 23.22 -3.22 1.72
C TRP A 81 22.21 -2.74 2.74
N ILE A 82 21.00 -2.42 2.26
CA ILE A 82 19.90 -1.98 3.12
C ILE A 82 18.94 -3.16 3.32
N VAL A 83 18.68 -3.48 4.58
CA VAL A 83 17.83 -4.60 5.01
C VAL A 83 16.76 -4.10 5.97
N ALA A 84 15.63 -4.80 6.03
CA ALA A 84 14.61 -4.58 7.06
C ALA A 84 14.99 -5.35 8.33
N GLY A 85 16.05 -4.93 9.00
CA GLY A 85 16.68 -5.68 10.10
C GLY A 85 16.62 -5.01 11.48
N ALA A 86 16.37 -3.70 11.56
CA ALA A 86 16.44 -2.96 12.82
C ALA A 86 15.12 -3.01 13.60
N ASP A 87 15.17 -3.35 14.89
CA ASP A 87 13.98 -3.45 15.74
C ASP A 87 13.46 -2.08 16.19
N GLU A 88 14.34 -1.10 16.33
CA GLU A 88 14.03 0.25 16.82
C GLU A 88 14.54 1.35 15.86
N PRO A 89 13.89 2.53 15.83
CA PRO A 89 14.41 3.67 15.07
C PRO A 89 15.68 4.21 15.71
N GLN A 90 16.69 4.45 14.89
CA GLN A 90 17.95 5.09 15.28
C GLN A 90 18.13 6.41 14.53
N GLU A 91 18.25 7.51 15.29
CA GLU A 91 18.36 8.88 14.77
C GLU A 91 19.78 9.47 14.89
N ASP A 92 20.67 8.84 15.64
CA ASP A 92 22.07 9.27 15.69
C ASP A 92 22.73 9.05 14.32
N GLN A 93 23.07 10.15 13.66
CA GLN A 93 23.67 10.18 12.34
C GLN A 93 25.12 9.70 12.34
N SER A 94 25.74 9.53 13.51
CA SER A 94 27.11 9.01 13.67
C SER A 94 27.15 7.49 13.68
N LEU A 95 26.03 6.83 14.01
CA LEU A 95 25.95 5.38 14.13
C LEU A 95 25.65 4.74 12.77
N TRP A 96 26.41 3.69 12.43
CA TRP A 96 26.19 2.93 11.19
C TRP A 96 24.77 2.33 11.10
N SER A 97 24.14 2.07 12.25
CA SER A 97 22.78 1.55 12.38
C SER A 97 21.69 2.63 12.24
N CYS A 98 22.05 3.86 11.86
CA CYS A 98 21.09 4.93 11.57
C CYS A 98 20.01 4.45 10.60
N THR A 99 18.77 4.82 10.87
CA THR A 99 17.57 4.40 10.10
C THR A 99 16.90 5.58 9.40
N LEU A 100 17.58 6.73 9.37
CA LEU A 100 17.05 7.95 8.79
C LEU A 100 17.29 7.99 7.28
N TYR A 101 16.24 8.37 6.57
CA TYR A 101 16.24 8.62 5.14
C TYR A 101 15.70 10.00 4.83
N GLU A 102 16.26 10.63 3.81
CA GLU A 102 15.77 11.89 3.24
C GLU A 102 15.17 11.60 1.85
N PRO A 103 13.84 11.67 1.70
CA PRO A 103 13.20 11.57 0.41
C PRO A 103 13.31 12.89 -0.35
N GLN A 104 13.77 12.82 -1.59
CA GLN A 104 13.98 13.98 -2.44
C GLN A 104 13.21 13.82 -3.75
N LEU A 105 12.43 14.83 -4.13
CA LEU A 105 11.70 14.82 -5.39
C LEU A 105 12.67 14.98 -6.56
N VAL A 106 12.55 14.10 -7.55
CA VAL A 106 13.13 14.31 -8.87
C VAL A 106 12.11 15.10 -9.67
N GLN A 107 12.48 16.30 -10.13
CA GLN A 107 11.58 17.13 -10.92
C GLN A 107 11.03 16.34 -12.12
N PRO A 108 9.71 16.41 -12.40
CA PRO A 108 9.15 15.72 -13.55
C PRO A 108 9.79 16.27 -14.82
N GLN A 109 10.29 15.38 -15.68
CA GLN A 109 10.44 15.75 -17.09
C GLN A 109 9.01 15.94 -17.62
N ALA A 110 8.76 17.01 -18.37
CA ALA A 110 7.43 17.35 -18.86
C ALA A 110 6.87 16.23 -19.76
N ASP A 111 6.23 15.23 -19.18
CA ASP A 111 5.40 14.25 -19.84
C ASP A 111 3.93 14.58 -19.52
N ASN A 112 3.15 14.77 -20.59
CA ASN A 112 1.76 15.25 -20.57
C ASN A 112 0.75 14.26 -19.95
N ASN A 113 1.19 13.37 -19.08
CA ASN A 113 0.41 12.23 -18.60
C ASN A 113 0.51 12.15 -17.08
N GLY A 114 -0.31 12.94 -16.37
CA GLY A 114 -0.56 12.85 -14.92
C GLY A 114 0.64 12.33 -14.10
N SER A 115 1.68 13.15 -13.96
CA SER A 115 3.00 12.70 -13.53
C SER A 115 2.99 12.05 -12.13
N ILE A 116 3.36 10.77 -12.05
CA ILE A 116 3.65 10.09 -10.79
C ILE A 116 4.93 10.70 -10.22
N PRO A 117 4.97 11.09 -8.93
CA PRO A 117 6.15 11.70 -8.34
C PRO A 117 7.33 10.72 -8.37
N LEU A 118 8.41 11.16 -9.01
CA LEU A 118 9.69 10.46 -9.00
C LEU A 118 10.50 10.94 -7.81
N ILE A 119 11.11 10.00 -7.08
CA ILE A 119 11.89 10.32 -5.89
C ILE A 119 13.25 9.64 -5.90
N ARG A 120 14.16 10.19 -5.11
CA ARG A 120 15.37 9.55 -4.62
C ARG A 120 15.27 9.42 -3.11
N LEU A 121 15.84 8.34 -2.58
CA LEU A 121 16.00 8.15 -1.15
C LEU A 121 17.48 8.26 -0.82
N ARG A 122 17.82 9.17 0.10
CA ARG A 122 19.18 9.35 0.60
C ARG A 122 19.28 8.81 2.01
N HIS A 123 20.21 7.89 2.26
CA HIS A 123 20.52 7.40 3.60
C HIS A 123 21.31 8.48 4.35
N VAL A 124 20.81 8.95 5.50
CA VAL A 124 21.35 10.14 6.17
C VAL A 124 22.77 9.93 6.67
N GLN A 125 23.06 8.82 7.36
CA GLN A 125 24.40 8.58 7.92
C GLN A 125 25.49 8.43 6.85
N LEU A 126 25.20 7.78 5.72
CA LEU A 126 26.16 7.66 4.62
C LEU A 126 26.15 8.89 3.71
N GLY A 127 25.06 9.66 3.70
CA GLY A 127 24.80 10.67 2.69
C GLY A 127 24.65 10.11 1.27
N HIS A 128 24.49 8.78 1.11
CA HIS A 128 24.43 8.08 -0.17
C HIS A 128 22.98 7.88 -0.65
N TYR A 129 22.78 7.93 -1.96
CA TYR A 129 21.50 7.56 -2.58
C TYR A 129 21.35 6.04 -2.67
N LEU A 130 20.13 5.59 -2.39
CA LEU A 130 19.74 4.21 -2.58
C LEU A 130 19.59 3.93 -4.06
N LYS A 131 20.19 2.83 -4.53
CA LYS A 131 20.02 2.30 -5.88
C LYS A 131 19.56 0.86 -5.85
N LEU A 132 18.96 0.45 -6.96
CA LEU A 132 18.89 -0.96 -7.32
C LEU A 132 20.29 -1.41 -7.77
N LEU A 133 20.84 -2.44 -7.13
CA LEU A 133 22.11 -3.04 -7.51
C LEU A 133 21.97 -4.56 -7.66
N SER A 134 22.57 -5.10 -8.71
CA SER A 134 22.82 -6.53 -8.84
C SER A 134 24.33 -6.76 -8.78
N ALA A 135 24.79 -7.46 -7.74
CA ALA A 135 26.20 -7.78 -7.54
C ALA A 135 26.32 -9.11 -6.77
N ASN A 136 27.24 -9.97 -7.19
CA ASN A 136 27.44 -11.32 -6.62
C ASN A 136 26.11 -12.11 -6.60
N ASP A 137 25.77 -12.69 -5.45
CA ASP A 137 24.52 -13.43 -5.23
C ASP A 137 23.31 -12.50 -5.03
N PHE A 138 23.53 -11.20 -4.82
CA PHE A 138 22.46 -10.21 -4.69
C PHE A 138 21.97 -9.77 -6.07
N GLN A 139 20.73 -10.10 -6.39
CA GLN A 139 20.08 -9.67 -7.63
C GLN A 139 19.11 -8.53 -7.34
N ALA A 140 19.26 -7.37 -7.97
CA ALA A 140 18.33 -6.23 -7.87
C ALA A 140 17.95 -5.84 -6.43
N CYS A 141 18.91 -5.88 -5.51
CA CYS A 141 18.72 -5.56 -4.10
C CYS A 141 18.94 -4.07 -3.82
N LEU A 142 18.42 -3.59 -2.68
CA LEU A 142 18.53 -2.20 -2.25
C LEU A 142 19.92 -1.92 -1.66
N PHE A 143 20.64 -0.97 -2.26
CA PHE A 143 22.03 -0.66 -1.89
C PHE A 143 22.28 0.85 -1.78
N ALA A 144 23.00 1.31 -0.77
CA ALA A 144 23.40 2.70 -0.63
C ALA A 144 24.74 2.96 -1.33
N HIS A 145 24.69 3.51 -2.55
CA HIS A 145 25.85 3.50 -3.45
C HIS A 145 26.82 4.67 -3.26
N GLN A 146 26.35 5.88 -3.51
CA GLN A 146 27.20 7.06 -3.57
C GLN A 146 26.40 8.34 -3.28
N ALA A 147 27.11 9.42 -2.93
CA ALA A 147 26.50 10.70 -2.59
C ALA A 147 25.97 11.50 -3.80
N THR A 148 26.29 11.10 -5.03
CA THR A 148 25.84 11.74 -6.26
C THR A 148 24.72 10.96 -6.92
N PRO A 149 23.72 11.64 -7.52
CA PRO A 149 22.66 10.96 -8.28
C PRO A 149 23.21 10.02 -9.35
N ASP A 150 22.60 8.84 -9.50
CA ASP A 150 23.02 7.84 -10.49
C ASP A 150 22.64 8.33 -11.91
N THR A 151 23.64 8.40 -12.80
CA THR A 151 23.45 8.87 -14.18
C THR A 151 22.51 7.99 -14.98
N GLN A 152 22.48 6.68 -14.67
CA GLN A 152 21.64 5.69 -15.32
C GLN A 152 20.26 5.54 -14.65
N LYS A 153 19.95 6.40 -13.65
CA LYS A 153 18.67 6.47 -12.92
C LYS A 153 18.30 5.20 -12.16
N PHE A 154 19.29 4.40 -11.73
CA PHE A 154 19.04 3.24 -10.85
C PHE A 154 18.62 3.65 -9.42
N ASP A 155 18.80 4.92 -9.09
CA ASP A 155 18.44 5.54 -7.82
C ASP A 155 17.07 6.24 -7.82
N VAL A 156 16.34 6.16 -8.95
CA VAL A 156 15.04 6.80 -9.13
C VAL A 156 13.92 5.80 -8.91
N PHE A 157 13.00 6.17 -8.01
CA PHE A 157 11.85 5.36 -7.64
C PHE A 157 10.55 6.11 -7.88
N THR A 158 9.48 5.37 -8.11
CA THR A 158 8.10 5.87 -8.01
C THR A 158 7.51 5.39 -6.69
N VAL A 159 6.71 6.27 -6.07
CA VAL A 159 6.00 5.96 -4.84
C VAL A 159 4.52 5.79 -5.18
N LYS A 160 3.96 4.64 -4.81
CA LYS A 160 2.53 4.42 -4.88
C LYS A 160 1.96 4.41 -3.47
N GLU A 161 1.07 5.33 -3.17
CA GLU A 161 0.34 5.34 -1.91
C GLU A 161 -0.54 4.10 -1.79
N LEU A 162 -0.50 3.47 -0.62
CA LEU A 162 -1.34 2.33 -0.26
C LEU A 162 -2.46 2.82 0.64
N VAL A 163 -3.68 2.84 0.12
CA VAL A 163 -4.87 3.15 0.93
C VAL A 163 -5.31 1.88 1.64
N LEU A 164 -4.67 1.56 2.77
CA LEU A 164 -4.99 0.36 3.56
C LEU A 164 -6.32 0.50 4.31
N SER A 165 -6.65 1.72 4.74
CA SER A 165 -7.93 2.04 5.38
C SER A 165 -8.19 3.53 5.24
N ARG A 166 -9.43 3.91 4.89
CA ARG A 166 -9.89 5.30 4.88
C ARG A 166 -11.15 5.39 5.73
N THR A 167 -11.15 6.29 6.71
CA THR A 167 -12.39 6.64 7.43
C THR A 167 -13.16 7.60 6.55
N ILE A 168 -14.39 7.23 6.19
CA ILE A 168 -15.31 8.09 5.45
C ILE A 168 -16.36 8.56 6.44
N SER A 169 -16.30 9.83 6.81
CA SER A 169 -17.32 10.49 7.61
C SER A 169 -18.19 11.39 6.72
N ASP A 170 -19.27 11.91 7.28
CA ASP A 170 -20.09 12.96 6.66
C ASP A 170 -20.76 12.54 5.34
N LEU A 171 -21.16 11.26 5.26
CA LEU A 171 -21.96 10.75 4.16
C LEU A 171 -23.40 11.26 4.27
N ASN A 172 -23.82 12.07 3.30
CA ASN A 172 -25.23 12.44 3.14
C ASN A 172 -25.91 11.47 2.18
N PHE A 173 -26.69 10.53 2.73
CA PHE A 173 -27.42 9.56 1.93
C PHE A 173 -28.67 10.22 1.31
N ARG A 174 -28.76 10.23 -0.03
CA ARG A 174 -29.98 10.65 -0.74
C ARG A 174 -31.01 9.52 -0.71
N LEU A 175 -31.66 9.36 0.43
CA LEU A 175 -32.67 8.32 0.65
C LEU A 175 -33.85 8.42 -0.33
N ALA A 176 -34.18 9.61 -0.84
CA ALA A 176 -35.21 9.81 -1.84
C ALA A 176 -34.98 9.03 -3.15
N HIS A 177 -33.73 8.66 -3.46
CA HIS A 177 -33.37 7.85 -4.63
C HIS A 177 -32.94 6.43 -4.24
N ALA A 178 -33.04 6.06 -2.97
CA ALA A 178 -32.66 4.73 -2.52
C ALA A 178 -33.67 3.69 -3.04
N ARG A 179 -33.14 2.57 -3.56
CA ARG A 179 -33.93 1.38 -3.91
C ARG A 179 -33.63 0.31 -2.90
N ILE A 180 -34.68 -0.28 -2.33
CA ILE A 180 -34.57 -1.46 -1.47
C ILE A 180 -34.74 -2.68 -2.37
N TYR A 181 -33.70 -3.49 -2.46
CA TYR A 181 -33.73 -4.79 -3.15
C TYR A 181 -33.97 -5.89 -2.13
N ASN A 182 -34.66 -6.97 -2.51
CA ASN A 182 -34.96 -8.13 -1.66
C ASN A 182 -35.86 -7.83 -0.45
N HIS A 183 -36.66 -6.76 -0.49
CA HIS A 183 -37.77 -6.63 0.43
C HIS A 183 -38.93 -7.47 -0.11
N ASN A 184 -39.17 -8.64 0.49
CA ASN A 184 -40.46 -9.30 0.34
C ASN A 184 -41.48 -8.41 1.04
N ILE A 185 -42.17 -7.59 0.26
CA ILE A 185 -43.36 -6.92 0.75
C ILE A 185 -44.41 -8.03 0.83
N ASP A 186 -44.79 -8.43 2.04
CA ASP A 186 -46.04 -9.18 2.26
C ASP A 186 -47.20 -8.23 1.96
N LEU A 187 -47.35 -7.85 0.69
CA LEU A 187 -48.46 -7.07 0.23
C LEU A 187 -49.65 -8.03 0.24
N LEU A 188 -50.60 -7.81 1.15
CA LEU A 188 -51.87 -8.53 1.17
C LEU A 188 -52.62 -8.23 -0.13
N VAL A 189 -52.44 -9.06 -1.16
CA VAL A 189 -52.94 -8.80 -2.52
C VAL A 189 -54.45 -9.02 -2.63
N ALA A 190 -55.00 -9.92 -1.82
CA ALA A 190 -56.43 -10.16 -1.72
C ALA A 190 -56.77 -10.86 -0.39
N THR A 191 -57.92 -10.52 0.18
CA THR A 191 -58.57 -11.29 1.25
C THR A 191 -59.92 -11.79 0.75
N GLY A 192 -60.26 -13.03 1.10
CA GLY A 192 -61.56 -13.63 0.83
C GLY A 192 -61.99 -14.45 2.03
N GLU A 193 -63.23 -14.28 2.45
CA GLU A 193 -63.85 -15.09 3.50
C GLU A 193 -64.88 -16.03 2.86
N ALA A 194 -64.87 -17.29 3.30
CA ALA A 194 -65.86 -18.27 2.89
C ALA A 194 -66.33 -19.03 4.13
N GLU A 195 -67.64 -19.12 4.30
CA GLU A 195 -68.27 -19.77 5.44
C GLU A 195 -69.09 -20.96 4.95
N ASN A 196 -68.84 -22.14 5.52
CA ASN A 196 -69.60 -23.35 5.22
C ASN A 196 -70.67 -23.55 6.29
N CYS A 197 -71.92 -23.20 5.98
CA CYS A 197 -73.06 -23.35 6.89
C CYS A 197 -73.67 -24.77 6.89
N THR A 198 -72.92 -25.79 6.49
CA THR A 198 -73.38 -27.18 6.41
C THR A 198 -72.50 -28.13 7.23
N LEU A 199 -73.03 -29.30 7.61
CA LEU A 199 -72.30 -30.33 8.36
C LEU A 199 -71.45 -31.25 7.45
N GLN A 200 -71.34 -30.93 6.16
CA GLN A 200 -70.62 -31.75 5.18
C GLN A 200 -69.39 -31.00 4.63
N PRO A 201 -68.31 -31.70 4.27
CA PRO A 201 -67.13 -31.08 3.66
C PRO A 201 -67.49 -30.44 2.31
N ALA A 202 -67.09 -29.18 2.10
CA ALA A 202 -67.29 -28.45 0.86
C ALA A 202 -65.96 -27.80 0.40
N ASN A 203 -65.74 -27.75 -0.91
CA ASN A 203 -64.55 -27.16 -1.51
C ASN A 203 -64.87 -25.78 -2.07
N ALA A 204 -64.03 -24.78 -1.76
CA ALA A 204 -64.09 -23.46 -2.38
C ALA A 204 -62.89 -23.28 -3.32
N LEU A 205 -63.15 -22.82 -4.55
CA LEU A 205 -62.13 -22.47 -5.53
C LEU A 205 -61.91 -20.96 -5.51
N ILE A 206 -60.69 -20.53 -5.19
CA ILE A 206 -60.29 -19.12 -5.23
C ILE A 206 -59.44 -18.91 -6.48
N LEU A 207 -59.97 -18.15 -7.45
CA LEU A 207 -59.28 -17.80 -8.69
C LEU A 207 -58.71 -16.38 -8.57
N LEU A 208 -57.39 -16.27 -8.64
CA LEU A 208 -56.68 -14.98 -8.65
C LEU A 208 -56.13 -14.71 -10.05
N SER A 209 -56.47 -13.55 -10.61
CA SER A 209 -55.88 -13.03 -11.84
C SER A 209 -55.00 -11.83 -11.52
N TYR A 210 -53.78 -11.78 -12.04
CA TYR A 210 -52.92 -10.61 -11.97
C TYR A 210 -52.44 -10.19 -13.36
N ILE A 211 -52.11 -8.92 -13.51
CA ILE A 211 -51.52 -8.34 -14.72
C ILE A 211 -50.09 -7.93 -14.38
N ASP A 212 -49.12 -8.48 -15.10
CA ASP A 212 -47.71 -8.11 -14.96
C ASP A 212 -47.45 -6.83 -15.76
N THR A 213 -47.34 -5.69 -15.07
CA THR A 213 -46.98 -4.41 -15.69
C THR A 213 -45.47 -4.19 -15.54
N LYS A 214 -44.72 -4.61 -16.55
CA LYS A 214 -43.30 -4.23 -16.74
C LYS A 214 -43.14 -2.74 -17.01
#